data_AF-B1BXA9-F1
#
_entry.id   AF-B1BXA9-F1
#
_cell.length_a   1.000
_cell.length_b   1.000
_cell.length_c   1.000
_cell.angle_alpha   90.00
_cell.angle_beta   90.00
_cell.angle_gamma   90.00
#
_symmetry.space_group_name_H-M   'P 1'
#
loop_
_entity.id
_entity.type
_entity.pdbx_description
1 polymer ?
#
loop_
_entity_poly.entity_id
_entity_poly.type
_entity_poly.pdbx_seq_one_letter_code
_entity_poly.pdbx_strand_id
1 'polypeptide(L)'
;MKKKVIKSTKYCDLLLQASLNDSEYTYCIERIYVKSKKTEEIRFSLYKDTVRGDDIYVPRSLDVTELELIELIKKSIKEKVFSDDFIDMLKQELK
;
A
#
# COMPACT_ATOMS: atom_id res chain seq x y z
N MET A 1 -8.55 -19.94 0.13
CA MET A 1 -9.55 -19.40 1.07
C MET A 1 -9.99 -18.03 0.56
N LYS A 2 -11.30 -17.72 0.55
CA LYS A 2 -11.78 -16.37 0.16
C LYS A 2 -11.35 -15.38 1.24
N LYS A 3 -10.54 -14.37 0.88
CA LYS A 3 -10.21 -13.25 1.78
C LYS A 3 -11.51 -12.50 2.10
N LYS A 4 -11.76 -12.20 3.38
CA LYS A 4 -12.92 -11.42 3.80
C LYS A 4 -12.74 -9.98 3.30
N VAL A 5 -13.74 -9.45 2.60
CA VAL A 5 -13.71 -8.04 2.15
C VAL A 5 -13.91 -7.13 3.36
N ILE A 6 -12.94 -6.25 3.60
CA ILE A 6 -12.98 -5.23 4.67
C ILE A 6 -13.93 -4.10 4.28
N LYS A 7 -13.77 -3.60 3.05
CA LYS A 7 -14.58 -2.52 2.48
C LYS A 7 -14.74 -2.77 0.98
N SER A 8 -15.95 -2.56 0.46
CA SER A 8 -16.23 -2.68 -0.96
C SER A 8 -16.59 -1.32 -1.53
N THR A 9 -16.06 -0.99 -2.70
CA THR A 9 -16.40 0.23 -3.46
C THR A 9 -16.83 -0.14 -4.88
N LYS A 10 -17.25 0.84 -5.69
CA LYS A 10 -17.51 0.61 -7.11
C LYS A 10 -16.26 0.14 -7.87
N TYR A 11 -15.08 0.62 -7.47
CA TYR A 11 -13.81 0.36 -8.15
C TYR A 11 -13.17 -0.95 -7.71
N CYS A 12 -12.99 -1.14 -6.41
CA CYS A 12 -12.24 -2.25 -5.84
C CYS A 12 -12.84 -2.76 -4.54
N ASP A 13 -12.43 -3.97 -4.15
CA ASP A 13 -12.63 -4.53 -2.81
C ASP A 13 -11.32 -4.43 -2.03
N LEU A 14 -11.35 -3.83 -0.85
CA LEU A 14 -10.22 -3.83 0.09
C LEU A 14 -10.19 -5.17 0.84
N LEU A 15 -9.07 -5.88 0.73
CA LEU A 15 -8.91 -7.22 1.29
C LEU A 15 -8.03 -7.24 2.54
N LEU A 16 -6.93 -6.50 2.53
CA LEU A 16 -5.98 -6.36 3.64
C LEU A 16 -5.43 -4.93 3.67
N GLN A 17 -5.04 -4.46 4.85
CA GLN A 17 -4.47 -3.13 5.04
C GLN A 17 -3.47 -3.17 6.20
N ALA A 18 -2.31 -2.56 5.99
CA ALA A 18 -1.41 -2.12 7.05
C ALA A 18 -1.38 -0.60 7.04
N SER A 19 -1.43 0.03 8.22
CA SER A 19 -1.50 1.49 8.37
C SER A 19 -0.48 2.00 9.37
N LEU A 20 0.12 3.16 9.07
CA LEU A 20 0.96 3.93 9.98
C LEU A 20 0.38 5.35 10.07
N ASN A 21 0.24 5.88 11.28
CA ASN A 21 -0.29 7.22 11.52
C ASN A 21 0.83 8.13 12.04
N ASP A 22 0.89 9.35 11.53
CA ASP A 22 1.66 10.44 12.12
C ASP A 22 0.73 11.60 12.54
N SER A 23 1.29 12.75 12.93
CA SER A 23 0.51 13.89 13.40
C SER A 23 -0.42 14.52 12.35
N GLU A 24 -0.26 14.21 11.06
CA GLU A 24 -0.99 14.86 9.96
C GLU A 24 -1.68 13.86 9.01
N TYR A 25 -1.13 12.65 8.84
CA TYR A 25 -1.60 11.68 7.86
C TYR A 25 -1.61 10.23 8.37
N THR A 26 -2.46 9.43 7.75
CA THR A 26 -2.41 7.98 7.83
C THR A 26 -1.95 7.40 6.49
N TYR A 27 -0.79 6.74 6.50
CA TYR A 27 -0.20 6.03 5.37
C TYR A 27 -0.64 4.57 5.40
N CYS A 28 -1.11 4.01 4.28
CA CYS A 28 -1.41 2.58 4.20
C CYS A 28 -0.77 1.89 3.01
N ILE A 29 -0.41 0.62 3.21
CA ILE A 29 -0.18 -0.35 2.15
C ILE A 29 -1.35 -1.33 2.20
N GLU A 30 -2.09 -1.41 1.10
CA GLU A 30 -3.35 -2.10 1.00
C GLU A 30 -3.27 -3.18 -0.07
N ARG A 31 -3.90 -4.33 0.17
CA ARG A 31 -4.19 -5.29 -0.87
C ARG A 31 -5.63 -5.11 -1.31
N ILE A 32 -5.81 -4.77 -2.58
CA ILE A 32 -7.13 -4.55 -3.18
C ILE A 32 -7.38 -5.55 -4.31
N TYR A 33 -8.64 -5.89 -4.54
CA TYR A 33 -9.07 -6.57 -5.76
C TYR A 33 -9.77 -5.56 -6.69
N VAL A 34 -9.16 -5.31 -7.84
CA VAL A 34 -9.66 -4.36 -8.84
C VAL A 34 -10.71 -5.05 -9.71
N LYS A 35 -11.97 -4.62 -9.61
CA LYS A 35 -13.11 -5.33 -10.20
C LYS A 35 -13.09 -5.35 -11.73
N SER A 36 -12.68 -4.25 -12.36
CA SER A 36 -12.61 -4.12 -13.82
C SER A 36 -11.52 -5.00 -14.44
N LYS A 37 -10.37 -5.09 -13.77
CA LYS A 37 -9.22 -5.90 -14.20
C LYS A 37 -9.27 -7.35 -13.72
N LYS A 38 -10.13 -7.66 -12.74
CA LYS A 38 -10.23 -8.96 -12.07
C LYS A 38 -8.89 -9.45 -11.51
N THR A 39 -8.11 -8.54 -10.94
CA THR A 39 -6.78 -8.84 -10.38
C THR A 39 -6.59 -8.21 -9.00
N GLU A 40 -5.72 -8.79 -8.18
CA GLU A 40 -5.25 -8.16 -6.96
C GLU A 40 -4.09 -7.20 -7.28
N GLU A 41 -4.06 -6.05 -6.60
CA GLU A 41 -2.99 -5.05 -6.65
C GLU A 41 -2.63 -4.62 -5.23
N ILE A 42 -1.38 -4.20 -5.03
CA ILE A 42 -0.90 -3.47 -3.87
C ILE A 42 -1.10 -1.99 -4.14
N ARG A 43 -1.89 -1.34 -3.29
CA ARG A 43 -2.17 0.09 -3.31
C ARG A 43 -1.45 0.78 -2.17
N PHE A 44 -0.75 1.86 -2.48
CA PHE A 44 -0.24 2.82 -1.50
C PHE A 44 -1.26 3.94 -1.38
N SER A 45 -1.77 4.18 -0.18
CA SER A 45 -2.81 5.19 0.07
C SER A 45 -2.41 6.15 1.17
N LEU A 46 -2.84 7.40 1.02
CA LEU A 46 -2.67 8.45 2.01
C LEU A 46 -4.05 8.98 2.39
N TYR A 47 -4.33 8.99 3.68
CA TYR A 47 -5.54 9.56 4.26
C TYR A 47 -5.15 10.78 5.10
N LYS A 48 -5.97 11.84 5.04
CA LYS A 48 -5.80 13.03 5.88
C LYS A 48 -7.04 13.24 6.73
N ASP A 49 -6.86 13.42 8.02
CA ASP A 49 -7.91 13.83 8.93
C ASP A 49 -8.37 15.23 8.54
N THR A 50 -9.66 15.38 8.26
CA THR A 50 -10.23 16.70 8.03
C THR A 50 -11.00 17.16 9.25
N VAL A 51 -11.19 18.48 9.39
CA VAL A 51 -11.97 19.11 10.48
C VAL A 51 -13.40 18.53 10.62
N ARG A 52 -13.88 17.77 9.64
CA ARG A 52 -15.17 17.08 9.65
C ARG A 52 -15.14 15.62 10.14
N GLY A 53 -13.98 15.09 10.54
CA GLY A 53 -13.84 13.76 11.14
C GLY A 53 -13.87 12.58 10.16
N ASP A 54 -14.00 12.84 8.86
CA ASP A 54 -13.88 11.82 7.82
C ASP A 54 -12.49 11.92 7.17
N ASP A 55 -11.75 10.81 7.21
CA ASP A 55 -10.51 10.59 6.47
C ASP A 55 -10.76 10.84 4.97
N ILE A 56 -10.29 11.97 4.45
CA ILE A 56 -10.36 12.21 3.00
C ILE A 56 -9.19 11.47 2.36
N TYR A 57 -9.52 10.51 1.50
CA TYR A 57 -8.55 9.85 0.63
C TYR A 57 -7.88 10.90 -0.28
N VAL A 58 -6.55 11.03 -0.15
CA VAL A 58 -5.75 11.88 -1.02
C VAL A 58 -5.25 11.02 -2.18
N PRO A 59 -5.67 11.31 -3.43
CA PRO A 59 -5.31 10.48 -4.58
C PRO A 59 -3.81 10.58 -4.87
N ARG A 60 -3.05 9.59 -4.45
CA ARG A 60 -1.67 9.30 -4.91
C ARG A 60 -1.46 7.80 -4.89
N SER A 61 -1.75 7.14 -6.00
CA SER A 61 -1.97 5.71 -6.08
C SER A 61 -0.87 5.03 -6.88
N LEU A 62 0.19 4.60 -6.20
CA LEU A 62 0.94 3.46 -6.72
C LEU A 62 0.06 2.23 -6.48
N ASP A 63 -0.65 1.81 -7.53
CA ASP A 63 -1.42 0.57 -7.58
C ASP A 63 -0.69 -0.36 -8.55
N VAL A 64 -0.07 -1.41 -8.02
CA VAL A 64 0.76 -2.34 -8.80
C VAL A 64 0.55 -3.76 -8.34
N THR A 65 0.73 -4.74 -9.22
CA THR A 65 0.78 -6.14 -8.81
C THR A 65 2.01 -6.42 -7.94
N GLU A 66 2.02 -7.53 -7.21
CA GLU A 66 3.20 -7.93 -6.42
C GLU A 66 4.43 -8.17 -7.30
N LEU A 67 4.24 -8.62 -8.54
CA LEU A 67 5.32 -8.81 -9.52
C LEU A 67 5.94 -7.49 -9.96
N GLU A 68 5.11 -6.49 -10.25
CA GLU A 68 5.60 -5.15 -10.60
C GLU A 68 6.27 -4.48 -9.39
N LEU A 69 5.70 -4.66 -8.20
CA LEU A 69 6.27 -4.11 -6.97
C LEU A 69 7.65 -4.69 -6.65
N ILE A 70 7.84 -6.02 -6.78
CA ILE A 70 9.14 -6.62 -6.50
C ILE A 70 10.20 -6.18 -7.52
N GLU A 71 9.83 -6.02 -8.79
CA GLU A 71 10.75 -5.49 -9.81
C GLU A 71 11.11 -4.02 -9.52
N LEU A 72 10.16 -3.21 -9.08
CA LEU A 72 10.42 -1.83 -8.64
C LEU A 72 11.37 -1.81 -7.43
N ILE A 73 11.14 -2.65 -6.43
CA ILE A 73 12.01 -2.75 -5.25
C ILE A 73 13.43 -3.18 -5.64
N LYS A 74 13.58 -4.23 -6.48
CA LYS A 74 14.88 -4.67 -6.99
C LYS A 74 15.65 -3.53 -7.68
N LYS A 75 14.96 -2.78 -8.54
CA LYS A 75 15.56 -1.63 -9.23
C LYS A 75 15.97 -0.54 -8.24
N SER A 76 15.11 -0.20 -7.29
CA SER A 76 15.41 0.79 -6.24
C SER A 76 16.63 0.41 -5.39
N ILE A 77 16.81 -0.88 -5.07
CA ILE A 77 18.02 -1.37 -4.39
C ILE A 77 19.26 -1.19 -5.27
N LYS A 78 19.19 -1.62 -6.54
CA LYS A 78 20.32 -1.50 -7.48
C LYS A 78 20.77 -0.05 -7.69
N GLU A 79 19.81 0.87 -7.79
CA GLU A 79 20.06 2.30 -7.98
C GLU A 79 20.33 3.04 -6.66
N LYS A 80 20.47 2.33 -5.53
CA LYS A 80 20.75 2.90 -4.19
C LYS A 80 19.76 3.98 -3.73
N VAL A 81 18.48 3.80 -4.05
CA VAL A 81 17.38 4.66 -3.54
C VAL A 81 17.23 4.50 -2.02
N PHE A 82 17.47 3.31 -1.51
CA PHE A 82 17.45 3.00 -0.08
C PHE A 82 18.85 3.04 0.52
N SER A 83 18.99 3.47 1.77
CA SER A 83 20.25 3.40 2.51
C SER A 83 20.58 1.95 2.91
N ASP A 84 21.87 1.67 3.13
CA ASP A 84 22.31 0.36 3.59
C ASP A 84 21.68 -0.01 4.95
N ASP A 85 21.57 0.96 5.87
CA ASP A 85 20.88 0.79 7.16
C ASP A 85 19.41 0.39 6.98
N PHE A 86 18.70 0.99 6.03
CA PHE A 86 17.32 0.62 5.72
C PHE A 86 17.23 -0.83 5.22
N ILE A 87 18.15 -1.24 4.35
CA ILE A 87 18.18 -2.60 3.82
C ILE A 87 18.47 -3.62 4.93
N ASP A 88 19.33 -3.28 5.89
CA ASP A 88 19.61 -4.16 7.02
C ASP A 88 18.44 -4.26 8.00
N MET A 89 17.71 -3.16 8.25
CA MET A 89 16.43 -3.21 8.98
C MET A 89 15.42 -4.11 8.26
N LEU A 90 15.27 -3.96 6.93
CA LEU A 90 14.34 -4.77 6.14
C LEU A 90 14.68 -6.27 6.20
N LYS A 91 15.96 -6.65 6.19
CA LYS A 91 16.38 -8.05 6.35
C LYS A 91 16.02 -8.65 7.70
N GLN A 92 15.89 -7.83 8.76
CA GLN A 92 15.51 -8.31 10.09
C GLN A 92 14.02 -8.66 10.17
N GLU A 93 13.17 -7.89 9.47
CA GLU A 93 11.72 -8.12 9.40
C GLU A 93 11.31 -9.35 8.58
N LEU A 94 12.20 -9.86 7.71
CA LEU A 94 11.96 -11.01 6.83
C LEU A 94 12.39 -12.36 7.43
N LYS A 95 12.78 -12.40 8.70
CA LYS A 95 13.29 -13.60 9.38
C LYS A 95 12.19 -14.44 10.04
#